data_AF-A0A444U5W0-F1
#
_entry.id   AF-A0A444U5W0-F1
#
_cell.length_a   1.000
_cell.length_b   1.000
_cell.length_c   1.000
_cell.angle_alpha   90.00
_cell.angle_beta   90.00
_cell.angle_gamma   90.00
#
_symmetry.space_group_name_H-M   'P 1'
#
loop_
_entity.id
_entity.type
_entity.pdbx_description
1 polymer ?
#
loop_
_entity_poly.entity_id
_entity_poly.type
_entity_poly.pdbx_seq_one_letter_code
_entity_poly.pdbx_strand_id
1 'polypeptide(L)'
;MVLNMNCQAVVHVVMVLNMNCQAVVHVVMVLNMNCQAVVHVVMVLNMNCQAVVHVVMVLNMNCQAVVHVVMVLNMNCQAVVHVVMVLNMNCQAVVHVVMVLNMNCQAVVHVVMVLNMNCQAVVHVVMVLNMNCQAVVHVVMVLNMNCQAVVHVVMVLNMNCQAVVHVVMVLNMNCQAVVHVVMVLNMNCQAVVHVVMVLNMNCQAVVHVVMVLNMNCQAVVHVVMVLNMNCQAVVHVVMVLNMNCQAVVHVVMVLNMNCQAVVHVVMVLNMNCQAVVHVVMVLNMNCQAVVHVVMVLNMNCQAVVHVVMVLNMNCQAVVHVVMVLNMNCQAVVHVVMVLNMNCQAAVHSDGAEYELSGCGS
;
A
#
# COMPACT_ATOMS: atom_id res chain seq x y z
N MET A 1 44.82 29.49 -34.79
CA MET A 1 43.93 28.39 -35.17
C MET A 1 44.79 27.31 -35.82
N VAL A 2 44.91 26.14 -35.19
CA VAL A 2 45.61 24.98 -35.79
C VAL A 2 44.54 24.00 -36.27
N LEU A 3 44.69 23.53 -37.51
CA LEU A 3 43.72 22.63 -38.14
C LEU A 3 43.75 21.24 -37.47
N ASN A 4 44.93 20.63 -37.36
CA ASN A 4 45.12 19.31 -36.77
C ASN A 4 46.38 19.30 -35.88
N MET A 5 46.32 18.69 -34.70
CA MET A 5 47.45 18.54 -33.79
C MET A 5 47.59 17.09 -33.32
N ASN A 6 48.74 16.48 -33.59
CA ASN A 6 49.12 15.16 -33.08
C ASN A 6 50.31 15.31 -32.13
N CYS A 7 50.20 14.83 -30.89
CA CYS A 7 51.24 15.05 -29.89
C CYS A 7 51.33 13.93 -28.83
N GLN A 8 52.49 13.81 -28.17
CA GLN A 8 52.59 12.99 -26.95
C GLN A 8 52.01 13.76 -25.75
N ALA A 9 52.47 14.98 -25.50
CA ALA A 9 51.99 15.80 -24.40
C ALA A 9 51.85 17.26 -24.82
N VAL A 10 50.78 17.91 -24.37
CA VAL A 10 50.63 19.37 -24.46
C VAL A 10 50.18 19.95 -23.12
N VAL A 11 50.84 21.03 -22.72
CA VAL A 11 50.52 21.74 -21.48
C VAL A 11 49.34 22.69 -21.68
N HIS A 12 49.33 23.49 -22.74
CA HIS A 12 48.28 24.48 -22.95
C HIS A 12 47.89 24.62 -24.42
N VAL A 13 46.60 24.52 -24.71
CA VAL A 13 46.03 24.77 -26.04
C VAL A 13 44.84 25.70 -25.95
N VAL A 14 44.84 26.71 -26.81
CA VAL A 14 43.77 27.71 -26.86
C VAL A 14 42.73 27.38 -27.92
N MET A 15 43.13 27.12 -29.18
CA MET A 15 42.17 26.90 -30.27
C MET A 15 42.71 25.92 -31.33
N VAL A 16 42.13 24.73 -31.37
CA VAL A 16 42.44 23.66 -32.34
C VAL A 16 41.15 23.07 -32.90
N LEU A 17 41.13 22.75 -34.19
CA LEU A 17 40.00 22.06 -34.80
C LEU A 17 39.96 20.58 -34.40
N ASN A 18 41.03 19.82 -34.69
CA ASN A 18 41.16 18.43 -34.26
C ASN A 18 42.45 18.19 -33.47
N MET A 19 42.33 17.52 -32.33
CA MET A 19 43.45 17.15 -31.46
C MET A 19 43.47 15.64 -31.21
N ASN A 20 44.65 15.04 -31.39
CA ASN A 20 44.93 13.66 -31.01
C ASN A 20 46.22 13.61 -30.18
N CYS A 21 46.10 13.43 -28.86
CA CYS A 21 47.25 13.50 -27.95
C CYS A 21 47.20 12.45 -26.84
N GLN A 22 48.34 12.02 -26.31
CA GLN A 22 48.31 11.12 -25.14
C GLN A 22 47.88 11.88 -23.88
N ALA A 23 48.53 13.00 -23.56
CA ALA A 23 48.24 13.78 -22.37
C ALA A 23 48.02 15.26 -22.66
N VAL A 24 46.98 15.85 -22.07
CA VAL A 24 46.72 17.29 -22.15
C VAL A 24 46.38 17.87 -20.79
N VAL A 25 47.07 18.95 -20.41
CA VAL A 25 46.82 19.60 -19.12
C VAL A 25 45.68 20.61 -19.24
N HIS A 26 45.74 21.55 -20.18
CA HIS A 26 44.74 22.61 -20.28
C HIS A 26 44.27 22.86 -21.72
N VAL A 27 42.96 22.79 -21.94
CA VAL A 27 42.32 23.09 -23.23
C VAL A 27 41.20 24.09 -23.06
N VAL A 28 41.25 25.16 -23.86
CA VAL A 28 40.21 26.19 -23.86
C VAL A 28 39.12 25.90 -24.88
N MET A 29 39.47 25.73 -26.17
CA MET A 29 38.49 25.46 -27.23
C MET A 29 39.01 24.43 -28.24
N VAL A 30 38.32 23.30 -28.34
CA VAL A 30 38.59 22.27 -29.35
C VAL A 30 37.29 21.76 -29.97
N LEU A 31 37.27 21.58 -31.30
CA LEU A 31 36.10 21.02 -31.96
C LEU A 31 36.01 19.52 -31.69
N ASN A 32 37.05 18.76 -32.03
CA ASN A 32 37.15 17.32 -31.78
C ASN A 32 38.43 16.97 -31.03
N MET A 33 38.29 16.28 -29.90
CA MET A 33 39.40 15.84 -29.06
C MET A 33 39.37 14.32 -28.85
N ASN A 34 40.47 13.66 -29.22
CA ASN A 34 40.78 12.29 -28.83
C ASN A 34 42.03 12.32 -27.93
N CYS A 35 41.90 11.94 -26.66
CA CYS A 35 43.03 11.94 -25.73
C CYS A 35 43.03 10.74 -24.79
N GLN A 36 44.20 10.33 -24.29
CA GLN A 36 44.24 9.33 -23.23
C GLN A 36 43.87 9.97 -21.88
N ALA A 37 44.53 11.06 -21.51
CA ALA A 37 44.27 11.77 -20.26
C ALA A 37 44.14 13.27 -20.46
N VAL A 38 43.12 13.87 -19.82
CA VAL A 38 42.92 15.32 -19.82
C VAL A 38 42.65 15.84 -18.40
N VAL A 39 43.37 16.88 -18.01
CA VAL A 39 43.19 17.48 -16.67
C VAL A 39 42.06 18.51 -16.69
N HIS A 40 42.12 19.52 -17.56
CA HIS A 40 41.12 20.59 -17.58
C HIS A 40 40.66 20.98 -18.98
N VAL A 41 39.35 20.98 -19.19
CA VAL A 41 38.70 21.37 -20.44
C VAL A 41 37.61 22.40 -20.21
N VAL A 42 37.68 23.51 -20.95
CA VAL A 42 36.68 24.58 -20.87
C VAL A 42 35.54 24.36 -21.86
N MET A 43 35.82 24.23 -23.16
CA MET A 43 34.80 24.05 -24.19
C MET A 43 35.24 23.04 -25.26
N VAL A 44 34.49 21.96 -25.40
CA VAL A 44 34.70 20.98 -26.49
C VAL A 44 33.38 20.56 -27.13
N LEU A 45 33.35 20.45 -28.46
CA LEU A 45 32.16 19.97 -29.15
C LEU A 45 32.03 18.44 -28.97
N ASN A 46 33.04 17.68 -29.38
CA ASN A 46 33.10 16.23 -29.22
C ASN A 46 34.38 15.80 -28.52
N MET A 47 34.23 15.05 -27.43
CA MET A 47 35.34 14.52 -26.63
C MET A 47 35.26 13.00 -26.54
N ASN A 48 36.35 12.32 -26.87
CA ASN A 48 36.56 10.90 -26.60
C ASN A 48 37.85 10.74 -25.79
N CYS A 49 37.74 10.35 -24.52
CA CYS A 49 38.89 10.28 -23.61
C CYS A 49 38.88 9.05 -22.71
N GLN A 50 40.05 8.55 -22.29
CA GLN A 50 40.08 7.49 -21.28
C GLN A 50 39.77 8.07 -19.90
N ALA A 51 40.47 9.13 -19.49
CA ALA A 51 40.27 9.76 -18.19
C ALA A 51 40.20 11.28 -18.29
N VAL A 52 39.23 11.87 -17.59
CA VAL A 52 39.07 13.33 -17.51
C VAL A 52 38.85 13.77 -16.06
N VAL A 53 39.60 14.78 -15.61
CA VAL A 53 39.49 15.30 -14.25
C VAL A 53 38.42 16.40 -14.17
N HIS A 54 38.51 17.45 -14.97
CA HIS A 54 37.58 18.58 -14.90
C HIS A 54 37.10 19.05 -16.28
N VAL A 55 35.78 19.15 -16.43
CA VAL A 55 35.12 19.65 -17.65
C VAL A 55 34.08 20.71 -17.32
N VAL A 56 34.17 21.85 -18.01
CA VAL A 56 33.20 22.95 -17.85
C VAL A 56 32.02 22.81 -18.81
N MET A 57 32.26 22.70 -20.13
CA MET A 57 31.20 22.58 -21.13
C MET A 57 31.56 21.63 -22.26
N VAL A 58 30.76 20.57 -22.47
CA VAL A 58 30.90 19.66 -23.61
C VAL A 58 29.55 19.33 -24.24
N LEU A 59 29.48 19.30 -25.58
CA LEU A 59 28.25 18.88 -26.27
C LEU A 59 28.08 17.35 -26.18
N ASN A 60 29.07 16.59 -26.66
CA ASN A 60 29.07 15.13 -26.60
C ASN A 60 30.35 14.59 -25.95
N MET A 61 30.19 13.79 -24.90
CA MET A 61 31.30 13.17 -24.16
C MET A 61 31.16 11.66 -24.15
N ASN A 62 32.22 10.97 -24.55
CA ASN A 62 32.39 9.53 -24.37
C ASN A 62 33.68 9.28 -23.58
N CYS A 63 33.59 8.76 -22.34
CA CYS A 63 34.76 8.60 -21.48
C CYS A 63 34.72 7.31 -20.65
N GLN A 64 35.88 6.77 -20.28
CA GLN A 64 35.91 5.66 -19.32
C GLN A 64 35.64 6.18 -17.90
N ALA A 65 36.39 7.19 -17.45
CA ALA A 65 36.25 7.75 -16.11
C ALA A 65 36.23 9.28 -16.12
N VAL A 66 35.32 9.87 -15.35
CA VAL A 66 35.21 11.32 -15.18
C VAL A 66 35.04 11.68 -13.71
N VAL A 67 35.82 12.67 -13.25
CA VAL A 67 35.77 13.12 -11.84
C VAL A 67 34.76 14.26 -11.67
N HIS A 68 34.86 15.34 -12.43
CA HIS A 68 33.99 16.51 -12.27
C HIS A 68 33.50 17.09 -13.60
N VAL A 69 32.18 17.28 -13.71
CA VAL A 69 31.53 17.87 -14.87
C VAL A 69 30.54 18.95 -14.46
N VAL A 70 30.64 20.12 -15.09
CA VAL A 70 29.73 21.25 -14.87
C VAL A 70 28.52 21.20 -15.81
N MET A 71 28.72 21.11 -17.13
CA MET A 71 27.62 21.08 -18.11
C MET A 71 27.92 20.15 -19.29
N VAL A 72 27.07 19.14 -19.53
CA VAL A 72 27.13 18.29 -20.73
C VAL A 72 25.76 18.04 -21.34
N LEU A 73 25.65 18.07 -22.67
CA LEU A 73 24.39 17.73 -23.33
C LEU A 73 24.17 16.22 -23.35
N ASN A 74 25.12 15.45 -23.88
CA ASN A 74 25.07 13.98 -23.92
C ASN A 74 26.36 13.37 -23.35
N MET A 75 26.21 12.50 -22.35
CA MET A 75 27.31 11.81 -21.68
C MET A 75 27.11 10.30 -21.71
N ASN A 76 28.10 9.57 -22.24
CA ASN A 76 28.25 8.13 -22.10
C ASN A 76 29.54 7.83 -21.33
N CYS A 77 29.45 7.25 -20.13
CA CYS A 77 30.64 6.99 -19.31
C CYS A 77 30.60 5.65 -18.57
N GLN A 78 31.76 5.09 -18.20
CA GLN A 78 31.79 3.94 -17.29
C GLN A 78 31.56 4.40 -15.84
N ALA A 79 32.34 5.39 -15.38
CA ALA A 79 32.31 5.85 -13.99
C ALA A 79 32.23 7.39 -13.86
N VAL A 80 31.13 7.80 -13.20
CA VAL A 80 30.67 9.12 -12.71
C VAL A 80 31.02 9.51 -11.26
N VAL A 81 31.95 10.42 -10.94
CA VAL A 81 32.06 10.89 -9.53
C VAL A 81 31.10 12.05 -9.24
N HIS A 82 31.25 13.20 -9.91
CA HIS A 82 30.44 14.39 -9.63
C HIS A 82 29.93 15.08 -10.90
N VAL A 83 28.61 15.33 -10.96
CA VAL A 83 27.96 16.00 -12.09
C VAL A 83 27.00 17.09 -11.61
N VAL A 84 27.13 18.29 -12.18
CA VAL A 84 26.28 19.45 -11.85
C VAL A 84 25.04 19.53 -12.76
N MET A 85 25.19 19.53 -14.08
CA MET A 85 24.08 19.61 -15.04
C MET A 85 24.30 18.74 -16.28
N VAL A 86 23.41 17.77 -16.54
CA VAL A 86 23.43 16.97 -17.78
C VAL A 86 22.03 16.80 -18.38
N LEU A 87 21.90 16.90 -19.70
CA LEU A 87 20.63 16.64 -20.37
C LEU A 87 20.34 15.14 -20.46
N ASN A 88 21.26 14.37 -21.06
CA ASN A 88 21.16 12.91 -21.18
C ASN A 88 22.43 12.22 -20.68
N MET A 89 22.28 11.30 -19.72
CA MET A 89 23.38 10.53 -19.14
C MET A 89 23.12 9.03 -19.27
N ASN A 90 24.11 8.28 -19.77
CA ASN A 90 24.16 6.82 -19.71
C ASN A 90 25.46 6.38 -19.04
N CYS A 91 25.39 5.75 -17.87
CA CYS A 91 26.58 5.38 -17.08
C CYS A 91 26.47 4.01 -16.40
N GLN A 92 27.59 3.34 -16.12
CA GLN A 92 27.54 2.13 -15.26
C GLN A 92 27.39 2.54 -13.78
N ALA A 93 28.25 3.42 -13.28
CA ALA A 93 28.23 3.84 -11.88
C ALA A 93 28.27 5.37 -11.74
N VAL A 94 27.45 5.91 -10.83
CA VAL A 94 27.44 7.34 -10.51
C VAL A 94 27.38 7.57 -8.99
N VAL A 95 28.25 8.44 -8.47
CA VAL A 95 28.33 8.74 -7.04
C VAL A 95 27.46 9.94 -6.67
N HIS A 96 27.60 11.10 -7.33
CA HIS A 96 26.86 12.32 -6.99
C HIS A 96 26.34 13.08 -8.22
N VAL A 97 25.04 13.40 -8.21
CA VAL A 97 24.37 14.15 -9.28
C VAL A 97 23.49 15.26 -8.72
N VAL A 98 23.64 16.48 -9.23
CA VAL A 98 22.85 17.65 -8.82
C VAL A 98 21.59 17.84 -9.69
N MET A 99 21.70 17.89 -11.01
CA MET A 99 20.56 18.09 -11.92
C MET A 99 20.71 17.32 -13.23
N VAL A 100 19.78 16.39 -13.54
CA VAL A 100 19.75 15.68 -14.83
C VAL A 100 18.34 15.58 -15.41
N LEU A 101 18.20 15.75 -16.72
CA LEU A 101 16.90 15.55 -17.39
C LEU A 101 16.60 14.05 -17.56
N ASN A 102 17.47 13.29 -18.22
CA ASN A 102 17.31 11.86 -18.43
C ASN A 102 18.56 11.09 -17.99
N MET A 103 18.39 10.12 -17.09
CA MET A 103 19.47 9.29 -16.56
C MET A 103 19.16 7.80 -16.74
N ASN A 104 20.09 7.07 -17.38
CA ASN A 104 20.10 5.61 -17.44
C ASN A 104 21.38 5.10 -16.76
N CYS A 105 21.28 4.37 -15.64
CA CYS A 105 22.46 3.87 -14.93
C CYS A 105 22.32 2.46 -14.36
N GLN A 106 23.42 1.74 -14.12
CA GLN A 106 23.34 0.49 -13.33
C GLN A 106 23.26 0.80 -11.83
N ALA A 107 24.15 1.64 -11.31
CA ALA A 107 24.20 1.97 -9.89
C ALA A 107 24.31 3.49 -9.65
N VAL A 108 23.51 4.00 -8.70
CA VAL A 108 23.57 5.40 -8.28
C VAL A 108 23.55 5.53 -6.76
N VAL A 109 24.47 6.32 -6.21
CA VAL A 109 24.58 6.51 -4.75
C VAL A 109 23.78 7.73 -4.28
N HIS A 110 24.01 8.93 -4.84
CA HIS A 110 23.31 10.16 -4.44
C HIS A 110 22.79 10.97 -5.63
N VAL A 111 21.50 11.32 -5.57
CA VAL A 111 20.82 12.19 -6.56
C VAL A 111 20.01 13.28 -5.87
N VAL A 112 20.19 14.52 -6.31
CA VAL A 112 19.45 15.68 -5.81
C VAL A 112 18.18 15.95 -6.64
N MET A 113 18.28 16.09 -7.97
CA MET A 113 17.13 16.37 -8.84
C MET A 113 17.23 15.67 -10.20
N VAL A 114 16.25 14.83 -10.55
CA VAL A 114 16.15 14.22 -11.89
C VAL A 114 14.72 14.24 -12.43
N LEU A 115 14.55 14.52 -13.71
CA LEU A 115 13.24 14.44 -14.36
C LEU A 115 12.85 12.98 -14.63
N ASN A 116 13.68 12.25 -15.37
CA ASN A 116 13.47 10.83 -15.67
C ASN A 116 14.70 9.99 -15.30
N MET A 117 14.50 9.00 -14.44
CA MET A 117 15.54 8.07 -13.99
C MET A 117 15.15 6.63 -14.31
N ASN A 118 16.05 5.89 -14.95
CA ASN A 118 15.96 4.44 -15.14
C ASN A 118 17.23 3.77 -14.61
N CYS A 119 17.14 3.00 -13.53
CA CYS A 119 18.33 2.44 -12.86
C CYS A 119 18.14 1.00 -12.36
N GLN A 120 19.22 0.22 -12.21
CA GLN A 120 19.12 -1.08 -11.52
C GLN A 120 19.08 -0.87 -10.00
N ALA A 121 20.02 -0.10 -9.44
CA ALA A 121 20.11 0.13 -8.00
C ALA A 121 20.29 1.61 -7.66
N VAL A 122 19.52 2.10 -6.68
CA VAL A 122 19.62 3.47 -6.17
C VAL A 122 19.62 3.48 -4.65
N VAL A 123 20.58 4.20 -4.05
CA VAL A 123 20.71 4.29 -2.58
C VAL A 123 19.97 5.50 -2.02
N HIS A 124 20.28 6.72 -2.47
CA HIS A 124 19.66 7.95 -1.97
C HIS A 124 19.15 8.88 -3.09
N VAL A 125 17.88 9.24 -2.98
CA VAL A 125 17.22 10.21 -3.88
C VAL A 125 16.47 11.27 -3.09
N VAL A 126 16.69 12.54 -3.46
CA VAL A 126 15.98 13.68 -2.87
C VAL A 126 14.72 14.03 -3.65
N MET A 127 14.80 14.25 -4.98
CA MET A 127 13.64 14.61 -5.81
C MET A 127 13.71 13.98 -7.21
N VAL A 128 12.69 13.21 -7.59
CA VAL A 128 12.53 12.70 -8.97
C VAL A 128 11.10 12.83 -9.46
N LEU A 129 10.91 13.23 -10.73
CA LEU A 129 9.57 13.25 -11.32
C LEU A 129 9.12 11.83 -11.70
N ASN A 130 9.90 11.12 -12.53
CA ASN A 130 9.60 9.75 -12.94
C ASN A 130 10.80 8.83 -12.65
N MET A 131 10.57 7.81 -11.84
CA MET A 131 11.56 6.81 -11.46
C MET A 131 11.12 5.41 -11.90
N ASN A 132 12.00 4.70 -12.61
CA ASN A 132 11.87 3.27 -12.91
C ASN A 132 13.11 2.53 -12.40
N CYS A 133 13.00 1.67 -11.39
CA CYS A 133 14.18 1.03 -10.78
C CYS A 133 13.96 -0.43 -10.38
N GLN A 134 15.02 -1.25 -10.32
CA GLN A 134 14.89 -2.59 -9.72
C GLN A 134 14.88 -2.51 -8.19
N ALA A 135 15.86 -1.83 -7.60
CA ALA A 135 15.98 -1.70 -6.15
C ALA A 135 16.22 -0.25 -5.71
N VAL A 136 15.48 0.19 -4.69
CA VAL A 136 15.63 1.52 -4.10
C VAL A 136 15.66 1.45 -2.57
N VAL A 137 16.67 2.08 -1.96
CA VAL A 137 16.84 2.07 -0.50
C VAL A 137 16.15 3.25 0.16
N HIS A 138 16.44 4.50 -0.25
CA HIS A 138 15.91 5.69 0.41
C HIS A 138 15.45 6.77 -0.57
N VAL A 139 14.18 7.17 -0.45
CA VAL A 139 13.55 8.22 -1.27
C VAL A 139 12.85 9.25 -0.41
N VAL A 140 13.12 10.53 -0.68
CA VAL A 140 12.45 11.66 -0.01
C VAL A 140 11.17 12.08 -0.76
N MET A 141 11.25 12.36 -2.06
CA MET A 141 10.09 12.82 -2.84
C MET A 141 10.10 12.29 -4.28
N VAL A 142 9.04 11.59 -4.70
CA VAL A 142 8.84 11.17 -6.11
C VAL A 142 7.41 11.38 -6.58
N LEU A 143 7.21 11.86 -7.81
CA LEU A 143 5.86 11.97 -8.38
C LEU A 143 5.37 10.59 -8.84
N ASN A 144 6.09 9.92 -9.74
CA ASN A 144 5.74 8.59 -10.23
C ASN A 144 6.90 7.61 -10.03
N MET A 145 6.65 6.53 -9.28
CA MET A 145 7.62 5.49 -8.97
C MET A 145 7.13 4.12 -9.45
N ASN A 146 7.92 3.47 -10.31
CA ASN A 146 7.77 2.07 -10.69
C ASN A 146 9.00 1.29 -10.23
N CYS A 147 8.88 0.36 -9.29
CA CYS A 147 10.04 -0.37 -8.75
C CYS A 147 9.79 -1.86 -8.49
N GLN A 148 10.83 -2.71 -8.47
CA GLN A 148 10.66 -4.08 -7.97
C GLN A 148 10.69 -4.12 -6.43
N ALA A 149 11.69 -3.51 -5.81
CA ALA A 149 11.85 -3.50 -4.36
C ALA A 149 12.16 -2.11 -3.81
N VAL A 150 11.47 -1.73 -2.73
CA VAL A 150 11.64 -0.45 -2.05
C VAL A 150 11.71 -0.62 -0.53
N VAL A 151 12.74 -0.03 0.10
CA VAL A 151 12.93 -0.14 1.55
C VAL A 151 12.29 1.03 2.30
N HIS A 152 12.66 2.27 1.99
CA HIS A 152 12.17 3.45 2.72
C HIS A 152 11.73 4.59 1.80
N VAL A 153 10.48 5.04 1.99
CA VAL A 153 9.88 6.15 1.24
C VAL A 153 9.20 7.14 2.16
N VAL A 154 9.52 8.43 1.99
CA VAL A 154 8.89 9.52 2.75
C VAL A 154 7.63 10.04 2.05
N MET A 155 7.69 10.40 0.76
CA MET A 155 6.54 10.96 0.04
C MET A 155 6.50 10.53 -1.44
N VAL A 156 5.40 9.91 -1.88
CA VAL A 156 5.16 9.59 -3.31
C VAL A 156 3.72 9.90 -3.75
N LEU A 157 3.54 10.44 -4.95
CA LEU A 157 2.18 10.61 -5.49
C LEU A 157 1.64 9.28 -6.02
N ASN A 158 2.32 8.66 -6.98
CA ASN A 158 1.92 7.37 -7.55
C ASN A 158 3.05 6.34 -7.42
N MET A 159 2.77 5.23 -6.75
CA MET A 159 3.71 4.13 -6.53
C MET A 159 3.15 2.83 -7.11
N ASN A 160 3.94 2.16 -7.94
CA ASN A 160 3.70 0.80 -8.41
C ASN A 160 4.91 -0.08 -8.10
N CYS A 161 4.78 -1.06 -7.20
CA CYS A 161 5.94 -1.85 -6.73
C CYS A 161 5.66 -3.34 -6.54
N GLN A 162 6.67 -4.21 -6.62
CA GLN A 162 6.47 -5.61 -6.20
C GLN A 162 6.53 -5.75 -4.68
N ALA A 163 7.58 -5.22 -4.03
CA ALA A 163 7.76 -5.31 -2.59
C ALA A 163 8.10 -3.96 -1.96
N VAL A 164 7.45 -3.64 -0.84
CA VAL A 164 7.67 -2.41 -0.09
C VAL A 164 7.77 -2.69 1.41
N VAL A 165 8.80 -2.16 2.07
CA VAL A 165 9.01 -2.36 3.51
C VAL A 165 8.43 -1.22 4.35
N HIS A 166 8.86 0.02 4.13
CA HIS A 166 8.41 1.18 4.91
C HIS A 166 7.97 2.36 4.03
N VAL A 167 6.75 2.84 4.29
CA VAL A 167 6.17 4.02 3.64
C VAL A 167 5.55 4.97 4.64
N VAL A 168 5.90 6.25 4.55
CA VAL A 168 5.33 7.31 5.38
C VAL A 168 4.08 7.92 4.74
N MET A 169 4.13 8.39 3.49
CA MET A 169 2.99 9.02 2.82
C MET A 169 2.92 8.69 1.32
N VAL A 170 1.80 8.11 0.86
CA VAL A 170 1.53 7.91 -0.59
C VAL A 170 0.10 8.27 -0.97
N LEU A 171 -0.10 8.91 -2.12
CA LEU A 171 -1.46 9.16 -2.61
C LEU A 171 -2.06 7.89 -3.22
N ASN A 172 -1.42 7.30 -4.23
CA ASN A 172 -1.87 6.07 -4.89
C ASN A 172 -0.78 5.00 -4.85
N MET A 173 -1.09 3.86 -4.24
CA MET A 173 -0.18 2.73 -4.11
C MET A 173 -0.78 1.48 -4.77
N ASN A 174 -0.04 0.85 -5.66
CA ASN A 174 -0.33 -0.47 -6.22
C ASN A 174 0.85 -1.40 -5.96
N CYS A 175 0.71 -2.44 -5.14
CA CYS A 175 1.84 -3.30 -4.76
C CYS A 175 1.52 -4.80 -4.67
N GLN A 176 2.51 -5.69 -4.81
CA GLN A 176 2.28 -7.10 -4.46
C GLN A 176 2.35 -7.30 -2.94
N ALA A 177 3.44 -6.87 -2.29
CA ALA A 177 3.64 -7.06 -0.87
C ALA A 177 4.04 -5.76 -0.16
N VAL A 178 3.41 -5.49 0.98
CA VAL A 178 3.69 -4.31 1.82
C VAL A 178 3.79 -4.69 3.29
N VAL A 179 4.86 -4.25 3.96
CA VAL A 179 5.09 -4.55 5.38
C VAL A 179 4.54 -3.44 6.30
N HIS A 180 5.00 -2.20 6.16
CA HIS A 180 4.59 -1.08 7.01
C HIS A 180 4.18 0.16 6.23
N VAL A 181 2.97 0.65 6.52
CA VAL A 181 2.43 1.89 5.95
C VAL A 181 1.86 2.79 7.04
N VAL A 182 2.27 4.05 7.02
CA VAL A 182 1.73 5.09 7.93
C VAL A 182 0.49 5.75 7.35
N MET A 183 0.55 6.33 6.14
CA MET A 183 -0.58 7.04 5.53
C MET A 183 -0.68 6.79 4.02
N VAL A 184 -1.82 6.28 3.54
CA VAL A 184 -2.12 6.17 2.10
C VAL A 184 -3.55 6.61 1.77
N LEU A 185 -3.75 7.33 0.65
CA LEU A 185 -5.11 7.65 0.20
C LEU A 185 -5.76 6.42 -0.47
N ASN A 186 -5.16 5.90 -1.53
CA ASN A 186 -5.66 4.72 -2.25
C ASN A 186 -4.60 3.62 -2.28
N MET A 187 -4.93 2.45 -1.75
CA MET A 187 -4.06 1.27 -1.70
C MET A 187 -4.71 0.10 -2.42
N ASN A 188 -3.99 -0.51 -3.36
CA ASN A 188 -4.33 -1.78 -3.99
C ASN A 188 -3.16 -2.75 -3.82
N CYS A 189 -3.32 -3.84 -3.04
CA CYS A 189 -2.22 -4.76 -2.77
C CYS A 189 -2.60 -6.25 -2.77
N GLN A 190 -1.63 -7.17 -2.98
CA GLN A 190 -1.91 -8.59 -2.72
C GLN A 190 -1.81 -8.90 -1.22
N ALA A 191 -0.72 -8.52 -0.56
CA ALA A 191 -0.49 -8.80 0.85
C ALA A 191 -0.03 -7.55 1.62
N VAL A 192 -0.64 -7.34 2.80
CA VAL A 192 -0.29 -6.23 3.69
C VAL A 192 -0.16 -6.70 5.15
N VAL A 193 0.92 -6.31 5.82
CA VAL A 193 1.15 -6.71 7.22
C VAL A 193 0.64 -5.65 8.20
N HIS A 194 1.13 -4.41 8.13
CA HIS A 194 0.77 -3.34 9.06
C HIS A 194 0.39 -2.04 8.36
N VAL A 195 -0.79 -1.54 8.71
CA VAL A 195 -1.31 -0.25 8.23
C VAL A 195 -1.83 0.60 9.39
N VAL A 196 -1.39 1.86 9.44
CA VAL A 196 -1.87 2.83 10.43
C VAL A 196 -3.11 3.58 9.90
N MET A 197 -3.04 4.22 8.73
CA MET A 197 -4.16 5.00 8.19
C MET A 197 -4.29 4.86 6.67
N VAL A 198 -5.47 4.44 6.19
CA VAL A 198 -5.79 4.43 4.74
C VAL A 198 -7.20 4.95 4.45
N LEU A 199 -7.39 5.73 3.38
CA LEU A 199 -8.75 6.13 2.98
C LEU A 199 -9.47 4.99 2.26
N ASN A 200 -8.89 4.46 1.19
CA ASN A 200 -9.43 3.35 0.40
C ASN A 200 -8.41 2.22 0.27
N MET A 201 -8.75 1.02 0.73
CA MET A 201 -7.91 -0.17 0.69
C MET A 201 -8.62 -1.29 -0.07
N ASN A 202 -7.94 -1.85 -1.06
CA ASN A 202 -8.35 -3.08 -1.76
C ASN A 202 -7.20 -4.10 -1.68
N CYS A 203 -7.38 -5.23 -0.99
CA CYS A 203 -6.30 -6.19 -0.79
C CYS A 203 -6.72 -7.67 -0.89
N GLN A 204 -5.79 -8.60 -1.15
CA GLN A 204 -6.12 -10.03 -0.98
C GLN A 204 -6.01 -10.44 0.49
N ALA A 205 -4.88 -10.16 1.14
CA ALA A 205 -4.62 -10.53 2.53
C ALA A 205 -4.12 -9.34 3.36
N VAL A 206 -4.67 -9.19 4.56
CA VAL A 206 -4.29 -8.14 5.50
C VAL A 206 -4.15 -8.71 6.91
N VAL A 207 -3.03 -8.41 7.59
CA VAL A 207 -2.80 -8.88 8.96
C VAL A 207 -3.28 -7.87 9.99
N HIS A 208 -2.80 -6.62 9.95
CA HIS A 208 -3.07 -5.63 11.00
C HIS A 208 -3.41 -4.25 10.43
N VAL A 209 -4.58 -3.73 10.84
CA VAL A 209 -5.08 -2.42 10.44
C VAL A 209 -5.56 -1.63 11.65
N VAL A 210 -5.09 -0.37 11.76
CA VAL A 210 -5.54 0.55 12.80
C VAL A 210 -6.76 1.36 12.35
N MET A 211 -6.67 2.11 11.24
CA MET A 211 -7.77 2.96 10.76
C MET A 211 -7.91 2.91 9.23
N VAL A 212 -9.11 2.56 8.74
CA VAL A 212 -9.45 2.64 7.30
C VAL A 212 -10.85 3.21 7.07
N LEU A 213 -11.03 4.05 6.05
CA LEU A 213 -12.38 4.49 5.67
C LEU A 213 -13.12 3.38 4.91
N ASN A 214 -12.61 2.94 3.78
CA ASN A 214 -13.19 1.89 2.95
C ASN A 214 -12.21 0.74 2.76
N MET A 215 -12.59 -0.47 3.16
CA MET A 215 -11.79 -1.68 3.04
C MET A 215 -12.54 -2.73 2.22
N ASN A 216 -11.89 -3.26 1.19
CA ASN A 216 -12.33 -4.43 0.44
C ASN A 216 -11.22 -5.49 0.45
N CYS A 217 -11.42 -6.65 1.08
CA CYS A 217 -10.35 -7.66 1.23
C CYS A 217 -10.83 -9.11 1.05
N GLN A 218 -9.94 -10.05 0.69
CA GLN A 218 -10.31 -11.48 0.78
C GLN A 218 -10.16 -11.98 2.22
N ALA A 219 -9.03 -11.77 2.86
CA ALA A 219 -8.76 -12.22 4.23
C ALA A 219 -8.21 -11.10 5.10
N VAL A 220 -8.73 -10.98 6.31
CA VAL A 220 -8.27 -10.01 7.32
C VAL A 220 -8.12 -10.67 8.69
N VAL A 221 -6.99 -10.44 9.37
CA VAL A 221 -6.76 -11.01 10.72
C VAL A 221 -7.19 -10.05 11.82
N HIS A 222 -6.65 -8.83 11.88
CA HIS A 222 -6.93 -7.86 12.93
C HIS A 222 -7.29 -6.48 12.38
N VAL A 223 -8.43 -5.96 12.85
CA VAL A 223 -8.90 -4.60 12.54
C VAL A 223 -9.34 -3.88 13.80
N VAL A 224 -8.86 -2.64 13.97
CA VAL A 224 -9.25 -1.76 15.08
C VAL A 224 -10.44 -0.87 14.71
N MET A 225 -10.35 -0.07 13.65
CA MET A 225 -11.41 0.88 13.25
C MET A 225 -11.59 0.94 11.74
N VAL A 226 -12.81 0.66 11.24
CA VAL A 226 -13.17 0.84 9.82
C VAL A 226 -14.55 1.46 9.63
N LEU A 227 -14.71 2.36 8.65
CA LEU A 227 -16.04 2.90 8.32
C LEU A 227 -16.87 1.89 7.52
N ASN A 228 -16.33 1.42 6.39
CA ASN A 228 -16.97 0.44 5.51
C ASN A 228 -16.02 -0.73 5.23
N MET A 229 -16.44 -1.94 5.56
CA MET A 229 -15.68 -3.17 5.36
C MET A 229 -16.46 -4.16 4.49
N ASN A 230 -15.85 -4.65 3.43
CA ASN A 230 -16.34 -5.76 2.62
C ASN A 230 -15.26 -6.85 2.55
N CYS A 231 -15.49 -8.04 3.13
CA CYS A 231 -14.45 -9.09 3.19
C CYS A 231 -14.96 -10.51 2.94
N GLN A 232 -14.12 -11.44 2.49
CA GLN A 232 -14.51 -12.86 2.50
C GLN A 232 -14.36 -13.46 3.90
N ALA A 233 -13.20 -13.32 4.53
CA ALA A 233 -12.93 -13.85 5.86
C ALA A 233 -12.32 -12.81 6.78
N VAL A 234 -12.81 -12.74 8.01
CA VAL A 234 -12.27 -11.86 9.06
C VAL A 234 -12.14 -12.60 10.39
N VAL A 235 -10.99 -12.47 11.06
CA VAL A 235 -10.76 -13.12 12.35
C VAL A 235 -11.17 -12.23 13.53
N HIS A 236 -10.61 -11.02 13.64
CA HIS A 236 -10.86 -10.11 14.76
C HIS A 236 -11.18 -8.69 14.30
N VAL A 237 -12.29 -8.16 14.84
CA VAL A 237 -12.73 -6.79 14.61
C VAL A 237 -13.11 -6.12 15.92
N VAL A 238 -12.59 -4.91 16.15
CA VAL A 238 -12.95 -4.08 17.31
C VAL A 238 -14.11 -3.14 17.00
N MET A 239 -14.01 -2.28 15.98
CA MET A 239 -15.05 -1.29 15.65
C MET A 239 -15.25 -1.14 14.13
N VAL A 240 -16.48 -1.34 13.65
CA VAL A 240 -16.86 -1.04 12.25
C VAL A 240 -18.23 -0.37 12.15
N LEU A 241 -18.39 0.62 11.26
CA LEU A 241 -19.73 1.15 10.98
C LEU A 241 -20.53 0.17 10.10
N ASN A 242 -20.08 -0.13 8.89
CA ASN A 242 -20.76 -1.06 7.98
C ASN A 242 -19.85 -2.23 7.64
N MET A 243 -20.29 -3.45 7.92
CA MET A 243 -19.58 -4.68 7.63
C MET A 243 -20.43 -5.59 6.73
N ASN A 244 -19.84 -6.04 5.62
CA ASN A 244 -20.36 -7.11 4.79
C ASN A 244 -19.29 -8.21 4.68
N CYS A 245 -19.55 -9.44 5.16
CA CYS A 245 -18.54 -10.50 5.15
C CYS A 245 -19.11 -11.89 4.82
N GLN A 246 -18.29 -12.83 4.31
CA GLN A 246 -18.73 -14.23 4.26
C GLN A 246 -18.56 -14.91 5.62
N ALA A 247 -17.37 -14.83 6.22
CA ALA A 247 -17.10 -15.45 7.51
C ALA A 247 -16.44 -14.47 8.48
N VAL A 248 -16.92 -14.44 9.73
CA VAL A 248 -16.34 -13.65 10.80
C VAL A 248 -16.21 -14.47 12.09
N VAL A 249 -15.05 -14.41 12.75
CA VAL A 249 -14.82 -15.16 14.01
C VAL A 249 -15.17 -14.32 15.24
N HIS A 250 -14.57 -13.14 15.41
CA HIS A 250 -14.76 -12.31 16.60
C HIS A 250 -15.05 -10.84 16.24
N VAL A 251 -16.12 -10.32 16.84
CA VAL A 251 -16.54 -8.93 16.69
C VAL A 251 -16.89 -8.32 18.04
N VAL A 252 -16.33 -7.14 18.33
CA VAL A 252 -16.66 -6.37 19.54
C VAL A 252 -17.81 -5.40 19.29
N MET A 253 -17.70 -4.51 18.29
CA MET A 253 -18.72 -3.48 18.02
C MET A 253 -18.93 -3.26 16.52
N VAL A 254 -20.18 -3.38 16.04
CA VAL A 254 -20.56 -3.00 14.67
C VAL A 254 -21.91 -2.28 14.63
N LEU A 255 -22.06 -1.26 13.80
CA LEU A 255 -23.37 -0.61 13.60
C LEU A 255 -24.26 -1.46 12.68
N ASN A 256 -23.82 -1.76 11.46
CA ASN A 256 -24.55 -2.60 10.52
C ASN A 256 -23.68 -3.78 10.06
N MET A 257 -24.16 -5.01 10.28
CA MET A 257 -23.49 -6.24 9.90
C MET A 257 -24.36 -7.08 8.97
N ASN A 258 -23.82 -7.47 7.83
CA ASN A 258 -24.38 -8.49 6.95
C ASN A 258 -23.34 -9.61 6.76
N CYS A 259 -23.64 -10.85 7.15
CA CYS A 259 -22.66 -11.95 7.12
C CYS A 259 -23.23 -13.31 6.72
N GLN A 260 -22.45 -14.21 6.11
CA GLN A 260 -22.93 -15.61 5.98
C GLN A 260 -22.79 -16.36 7.30
N ALA A 261 -21.60 -16.35 7.90
CA ALA A 261 -21.33 -17.05 9.16
C ALA A 261 -20.62 -16.14 10.17
N VAL A 262 -21.08 -16.18 11.42
CA VAL A 262 -20.46 -15.46 12.54
C VAL A 262 -20.31 -16.36 13.77
N VAL A 263 -19.15 -16.37 14.41
CA VAL A 263 -18.92 -17.20 15.61
C VAL A 263 -19.24 -16.42 16.90
N HIS A 264 -18.57 -15.29 17.15
CA HIS A 264 -18.73 -14.51 18.38
C HIS A 264 -18.98 -13.02 18.11
N VAL A 265 -20.04 -12.51 18.73
CA VAL A 265 -20.39 -11.08 18.68
C VAL A 265 -20.71 -10.56 20.08
N VAL A 266 -20.14 -9.39 20.42
CA VAL A 266 -20.45 -8.69 21.66
C VAL A 266 -21.58 -7.68 21.47
N MET A 267 -21.45 -6.72 20.55
CA MET A 267 -22.45 -5.67 20.32
C MET A 267 -22.67 -5.37 18.84
N VAL A 268 -23.93 -5.44 18.37
CA VAL A 268 -24.31 -4.97 17.03
C VAL A 268 -25.64 -4.22 17.05
N LEU A 269 -25.79 -3.12 16.30
CA LEU A 269 -27.09 -2.46 16.17
C LEU A 269 -28.01 -3.24 15.22
N ASN A 270 -27.60 -3.46 13.97
CA ASN A 270 -28.36 -4.23 12.98
C ASN A 270 -27.54 -5.40 12.45
N MET A 271 -28.04 -6.62 12.61
CA MET A 271 -27.41 -7.85 12.15
C MET A 271 -28.33 -8.61 11.20
N ASN A 272 -27.82 -8.94 10.01
CA ASN A 272 -28.42 -9.90 9.10
C ASN A 272 -27.41 -11.02 8.79
N CYS A 273 -27.78 -12.28 8.99
CA CYS A 273 -26.83 -13.38 8.83
C CYS A 273 -27.43 -14.74 8.48
N GLN A 274 -26.66 -15.67 7.90
CA GLN A 274 -27.17 -17.04 7.74
C GLN A 274 -27.02 -17.84 9.05
N ALA A 275 -25.82 -17.90 9.62
CA ALA A 275 -25.54 -18.67 10.83
C ALA A 275 -24.80 -17.85 11.88
N VAL A 276 -25.21 -17.99 13.14
CA VAL A 276 -24.53 -17.40 14.30
C VAL A 276 -24.38 -18.39 15.44
N VAL A 277 -23.21 -18.42 16.08
CA VAL A 277 -22.98 -19.29 17.24
C VAL A 277 -23.27 -18.56 18.55
N HIS A 278 -22.66 -17.40 18.80
CA HIS A 278 -22.77 -16.70 20.08
C HIS A 278 -22.93 -15.19 19.95
N VAL A 279 -23.96 -14.64 20.61
CA VAL A 279 -24.25 -13.21 20.63
C VAL A 279 -24.57 -12.73 22.05
N VAL A 280 -23.97 -11.61 22.46
CA VAL A 280 -24.28 -10.96 23.75
C VAL A 280 -25.39 -9.92 23.61
N MET A 281 -25.24 -8.93 22.73
CA MET A 281 -26.21 -7.82 22.60
C MET A 281 -26.44 -7.43 21.13
N VAL A 282 -27.70 -7.44 20.69
CA VAL A 282 -28.12 -6.89 19.38
C VAL A 282 -29.43 -6.11 19.45
N LEU A 283 -29.57 -4.99 18.72
CA LEU A 283 -30.87 -4.32 18.64
C LEU A 283 -31.80 -5.07 17.66
N ASN A 284 -31.40 -5.22 16.40
CA ASN A 284 -32.19 -5.93 15.38
C ASN A 284 -31.40 -7.08 14.77
N MET A 285 -31.94 -8.30 14.84
CA MET A 285 -31.34 -9.52 14.31
C MET A 285 -32.28 -10.22 13.32
N ASN A 286 -31.79 -10.52 12.13
CA ASN A 286 -32.44 -11.42 11.17
C ASN A 286 -31.47 -12.55 10.83
N CYS A 287 -31.84 -13.81 11.06
CA CYS A 287 -30.93 -14.95 10.88
C CYS A 287 -31.56 -16.21 10.29
N GLN A 288 -30.79 -17.18 9.78
CA GLN A 288 -31.33 -18.52 9.53
C GLN A 288 -31.17 -19.41 10.78
N ALA A 289 -29.96 -19.52 11.33
CA ALA A 289 -29.68 -20.35 12.49
C ALA A 289 -28.89 -19.59 13.57
N VAL A 290 -29.29 -19.77 14.83
CA VAL A 290 -28.60 -19.24 16.02
C VAL A 290 -28.43 -20.34 17.07
N VAL A 291 -27.26 -20.41 17.70
CA VAL A 291 -27.01 -21.34 18.81
C VAL A 291 -27.25 -20.67 20.17
N HIS A 292 -26.63 -19.52 20.45
CA HIS A 292 -26.71 -18.87 21.77
C HIS A 292 -26.85 -17.35 21.67
N VAL A 293 -27.88 -16.80 22.33
CA VAL A 293 -28.16 -15.36 22.42
C VAL A 293 -28.45 -14.95 23.86
N VAL A 294 -27.84 -13.86 24.32
CA VAL A 294 -28.11 -13.27 25.64
C VAL A 294 -29.19 -12.19 25.59
N MET A 295 -29.04 -11.17 24.74
CA MET A 295 -29.97 -10.03 24.68
C MET A 295 -30.23 -9.55 23.25
N VAL A 296 -31.51 -9.53 22.83
CA VAL A 296 -31.92 -8.91 21.55
C VAL A 296 -33.22 -8.11 21.68
N LEU A 297 -33.34 -6.97 21.00
CA LEU A 297 -34.61 -6.22 20.97
C LEU A 297 -35.60 -6.85 19.98
N ASN A 298 -35.19 -7.04 18.72
CA ASN A 298 -36.01 -7.66 17.68
C ASN A 298 -35.25 -8.81 17.01
N MET A 299 -35.80 -10.03 17.03
CA MET A 299 -35.21 -11.23 16.43
C MET A 299 -36.18 -11.87 15.42
N ASN A 300 -35.69 -12.18 14.22
CA ASN A 300 -36.38 -13.01 13.23
C ASN A 300 -35.46 -14.14 12.77
N CYS A 301 -35.77 -15.41 13.03
CA CYS A 301 -34.87 -16.53 12.72
C CYS A 301 -35.58 -17.83 12.26
N GLN A 302 -34.89 -18.74 11.55
CA GLN A 302 -35.49 -20.06 11.26
C GLN A 302 -35.32 -21.02 12.44
N ALA A 303 -34.11 -21.16 12.98
CA ALA A 303 -33.82 -22.07 14.07
C ALA A 303 -33.00 -21.38 15.17
N VAL A 304 -33.38 -21.61 16.43
CA VAL A 304 -32.66 -21.09 17.60
C VAL A 304 -32.51 -22.17 18.67
N VAL A 305 -31.31 -22.34 19.23
CA VAL A 305 -31.09 -23.33 20.31
C VAL A 305 -31.29 -22.72 21.70
N HIS A 306 -30.57 -21.65 22.05
CA HIS A 306 -30.65 -21.02 23.37
C HIS A 306 -30.80 -19.50 23.30
N VAL A 307 -31.78 -18.98 24.05
CA VAL A 307 -32.03 -17.55 24.23
C VAL A 307 -32.25 -17.20 25.69
N VAL A 308 -31.62 -16.12 26.17
CA VAL A 308 -31.84 -15.59 27.52
C VAL A 308 -32.90 -14.49 27.54
N MET A 309 -32.76 -13.42 26.74
CA MET A 309 -33.67 -12.28 26.77
C MET A 309 -33.97 -11.74 25.36
N VAL A 310 -35.25 -11.66 24.98
CA VAL A 310 -35.68 -10.98 23.74
C VAL A 310 -36.95 -10.16 23.96
N LEU A 311 -37.04 -8.97 23.36
CA LEU A 311 -38.29 -8.19 23.39
C LEU A 311 -39.30 -8.72 22.37
N ASN A 312 -38.95 -8.79 21.10
CA ASN A 312 -39.80 -9.33 20.03
C ASN A 312 -39.08 -10.47 19.28
N MET A 313 -39.68 -11.66 19.25
CA MET A 313 -39.13 -12.84 18.58
C MET A 313 -40.13 -13.40 17.55
N ASN A 314 -39.68 -13.62 16.33
CA ASN A 314 -40.38 -14.39 15.30
C ASN A 314 -39.49 -15.54 14.82
N CYS A 315 -39.87 -16.80 15.05
CA CYS A 315 -39.01 -17.96 14.73
C CYS A 315 -39.75 -19.17 14.16
N GLN A 316 -39.11 -20.04 13.37
CA GLN A 316 -39.74 -21.32 13.00
C GLN A 316 -39.58 -22.37 14.12
N ALA A 317 -38.36 -22.56 14.62
CA ALA A 317 -38.08 -23.54 15.67
C ALA A 317 -37.19 -22.96 16.76
N VAL A 318 -37.56 -23.21 18.02
CA VAL A 318 -36.74 -22.82 19.19
C VAL A 318 -36.64 -23.95 20.20
N VAL A 319 -35.42 -24.23 20.70
CA VAL A 319 -35.22 -25.29 21.71
C VAL A 319 -35.41 -24.75 23.12
N HIS A 320 -34.71 -23.68 23.51
CA HIS A 320 -34.71 -23.18 24.89
C HIS A 320 -34.75 -21.66 24.96
N VAL A 321 -35.73 -21.14 25.72
CA VAL A 321 -35.92 -19.71 25.95
C VAL A 321 -36.10 -19.42 27.44
N VAL A 322 -35.37 -18.42 27.96
CA VAL A 322 -35.54 -17.95 29.34
C VAL A 322 -36.58 -16.84 29.45
N MET A 323 -36.45 -15.73 28.71
CA MET A 323 -37.34 -14.57 28.83
C MET A 323 -37.65 -13.95 27.46
N VAL A 324 -38.93 -13.85 27.10
CA VAL A 324 -39.38 -13.09 25.92
C VAL A 324 -40.62 -12.25 26.21
N LEU A 325 -40.68 -11.00 25.74
CA LEU A 325 -41.89 -10.19 25.89
C LEU A 325 -42.97 -10.59 24.86
N ASN A 326 -42.60 -10.71 23.59
CA ASN A 326 -43.53 -11.05 22.52
C ASN A 326 -42.91 -12.12 21.59
N MET A 327 -43.57 -13.27 21.47
CA MET A 327 -43.10 -14.43 20.71
C MET A 327 -44.14 -14.88 19.68
N ASN A 328 -43.71 -15.03 18.43
CA ASN A 328 -44.44 -15.75 17.38
C ASN A 328 -43.58 -16.91 16.87
N CYS A 329 -44.03 -18.16 17.01
CA CYS A 329 -43.21 -19.32 16.64
C CYS A 329 -43.99 -20.52 16.07
N GLN A 330 -43.42 -21.29 15.15
CA GLN A 330 -44.07 -22.55 14.70
C GLN A 330 -43.86 -23.69 15.71
N ALA A 331 -42.66 -23.85 16.26
CA ALA A 331 -42.33 -24.95 17.17
C ALA A 331 -41.40 -24.49 18.32
N VAL A 332 -41.76 -24.80 19.57
CA VAL A 332 -40.92 -24.53 20.74
C VAL A 332 -40.84 -25.75 21.67
N VAL A 333 -39.65 -26.01 22.25
CA VAL A 333 -39.40 -27.18 23.13
C VAL A 333 -39.32 -26.84 24.62
N HIS A 334 -38.80 -25.68 25.00
CA HIS A 334 -38.69 -25.28 26.41
C HIS A 334 -38.73 -23.76 26.57
N VAL A 335 -39.58 -23.30 27.49
CA VAL A 335 -39.81 -21.88 27.78
C VAL A 335 -39.93 -21.67 29.28
N VAL A 336 -39.17 -20.71 29.82
CA VAL A 336 -39.26 -20.30 31.23
C VAL A 336 -40.23 -19.15 31.45
N MET A 337 -40.17 -18.08 30.63
CA MET A 337 -41.02 -16.90 30.79
C MET A 337 -41.34 -16.24 29.45
N VAL A 338 -42.64 -16.10 29.13
CA VAL A 338 -43.14 -15.34 27.98
C VAL A 338 -44.37 -14.54 28.37
N LEU A 339 -44.41 -13.25 28.02
CA LEU A 339 -45.56 -12.38 28.32
C LEU A 339 -46.66 -12.48 27.26
N ASN A 340 -46.30 -12.57 25.98
CA ASN A 340 -47.24 -12.74 24.87
C ASN A 340 -46.71 -13.80 23.89
N MET A 341 -47.50 -14.85 23.63
CA MET A 341 -47.12 -15.98 22.79
C MET A 341 -48.19 -16.32 21.76
N ASN A 342 -47.78 -16.46 20.50
CA ASN A 342 -48.53 -17.13 19.45
C ASN A 342 -47.69 -18.31 18.93
N CYS A 343 -48.13 -19.54 19.16
CA CYS A 343 -47.37 -20.74 18.78
C CYS A 343 -48.25 -21.86 18.21
N GLN A 344 -47.78 -22.52 17.14
CA GLN A 344 -48.49 -23.65 16.51
C GLN A 344 -48.25 -24.97 17.24
N ALA A 345 -47.05 -25.20 17.76
CA ALA A 345 -46.67 -26.41 18.50
C ALA A 345 -45.71 -26.07 19.64
N ALA A 346 -46.06 -26.42 20.87
CA ALA A 346 -45.21 -26.24 22.05
C ALA A 346 -45.13 -27.55 22.83
N VAL A 347 -43.92 -27.96 23.20
CA VAL A 347 -43.68 -29.01 24.19
C VAL A 347 -43.21 -28.31 25.45
N HIS A 348 -43.82 -28.61 26.60
CA HIS A 348 -43.50 -27.97 27.87
C HIS A 348 -43.03 -29.02 28.88
N SER A 349 -42.01 -28.70 29.67
CA SER A 349 -41.71 -29.40 30.92
C SER A 349 -41.63 -28.39 32.07
N ASP A 350 -42.77 -28.26 32.75
CA ASP A 350 -43.08 -27.68 34.08
C ASP A 350 -42.35 -26.43 34.61
N GLY A 351 -43.14 -25.39 34.89
CA GLY A 351 -42.77 -24.34 35.85
C GLY A 351 -43.50 -22.98 35.74
N ALA A 352 -44.80 -22.96 36.12
CA ALA A 352 -45.65 -21.79 36.44
C ALA A 352 -46.57 -21.20 35.34
N GLU A 353 -47.87 -21.35 35.59
CA GLU A 353 -49.02 -20.77 34.89
C GLU A 353 -49.06 -19.25 34.98
N TYR A 354 -49.32 -18.58 33.85
CA TYR A 354 -50.15 -17.38 33.81
C TYR A 354 -50.99 -17.41 32.51
N GLU A 355 -52.29 -17.68 32.65
CA GLU A 355 -53.30 -17.50 31.61
C GLU A 355 -53.34 -16.03 31.15
N LEU A 356 -53.44 -15.79 29.84
CA LEU A 356 -54.31 -14.76 29.28
C LEU A 356 -54.71 -15.17 27.84
N SER A 357 -56.00 -15.47 27.74
CA SER A 357 -56.78 -15.92 26.58
C SER A 357 -56.71 -14.99 25.34
N GLY A 358 -56.71 -15.59 24.14
CA GLY A 358 -57.28 -14.95 22.95
C GLY A 358 -56.71 -15.33 21.58
N CYS A 359 -56.96 -16.55 21.08
CA CYS A 359 -56.93 -16.82 19.63
C CYS A 359 -58.34 -17.19 19.16
N GLY A 360 -59.05 -16.18 18.63
CA GLY A 360 -60.18 -16.39 17.73
C GLY A 360 -59.69 -16.23 16.29
N SER A 361 -60.00 -17.25 15.48
CA SER A 361 -60.10 -17.30 14.00
C SER A 361 -58.98 -16.70 13.14
#